data_AF-A0A6C0EFD4-F1
#
_entry.id   AF-A0A6C0EFD4-F1
#
_cell.length_a   1.000
_cell.length_b   1.000
_cell.length_c   1.000
_cell.angle_alpha   90.00
_cell.angle_beta   90.00
_cell.angle_gamma   90.00
#
_symmetry.space_group_name_H-M   'P 1'
#
loop_
_entity.id
_entity.type
_entity.pdbx_description
1 polymer ?
#
loop_
_entity_poly.entity_id
_entity_poly.type
_entity_poly.pdbx_seq_one_letter_code
_entity_poly.pdbx_strand_id
1 'polypeptide(L)'
;MQLINKCNFIDDIVLLGFPHIGKHGGNKSYDIFTEISPYINDICNIITVVLTKPYFNFSIYAHSPINIKQKIIKALIDMVSTFGIAATASQHSLGYKNELIGLIKGICLTIFGFIIPELILNPILHKIKKNYLKFIVAIVIIYLLDFTSNIIFCIFLSNYTNPSENTGEDKLTYV
;
A
#
# COMPACT_ATOMS: atom_id res chain seq x y z
N MET A 1 21.75 6.06 13.22
CA MET A 1 21.65 4.97 12.22
C MET A 1 21.50 3.62 12.92
N GLN A 2 20.53 3.49 13.83
CA GLN A 2 20.16 2.24 14.54
C GLN A 2 18.64 2.00 14.53
N LEU A 3 17.85 2.94 14.00
CA LEU A 3 16.39 2.85 13.83
C LEU A 3 15.92 1.78 12.82
N ILE A 4 16.84 1.19 12.04
CA ILE A 4 16.52 0.36 10.87
C ILE A 4 16.51 -1.16 11.20
N ASN A 5 16.98 -1.60 12.37
CA ASN A 5 17.12 -3.04 12.66
C ASN A 5 15.85 -3.77 13.14
N LYS A 6 14.75 -3.06 13.42
CA LYS A 6 13.45 -3.68 13.81
C LYS A 6 12.37 -3.56 12.74
N CYS A 7 12.57 -2.75 11.72
CA CYS A 7 11.66 -2.58 10.60
C CYS A 7 12.35 -3.11 9.34
N ASN A 8 11.79 -4.15 8.70
CA ASN A 8 12.28 -4.63 7.42
C ASN A 8 11.86 -3.68 6.29
N PHE A 9 12.32 -2.43 6.38
CA PHE A 9 11.93 -1.32 5.51
C PHE A 9 12.11 -1.62 4.01
N ILE A 10 13.14 -2.40 3.67
CA ILE A 10 13.42 -2.80 2.29
C ILE A 10 12.41 -3.85 1.81
N ASP A 11 12.00 -4.77 2.69
CA ASP A 11 11.08 -5.86 2.35
C ASP A 11 9.62 -5.35 2.26
N ASP A 12 9.28 -4.27 2.95
CA ASP A 12 7.90 -3.75 3.02
C ASP A 12 7.51 -2.78 1.91
N ILE A 13 8.46 -2.34 1.08
CA ILE A 13 8.22 -1.48 -0.09
C ILE A 13 7.94 -2.37 -1.29
N VAL A 14 6.79 -2.22 -1.97
CA VAL A 14 6.32 -3.12 -3.04
C VAL A 14 7.37 -3.36 -4.13
N LEU A 15 8.10 -2.31 -4.53
CA LEU A 15 9.10 -2.39 -5.59
C LEU A 15 10.48 -2.89 -5.11
N LEU A 16 10.80 -2.76 -3.82
CA LEU A 16 12.09 -3.18 -3.24
C LEU A 16 12.01 -4.54 -2.55
N GLY A 17 10.83 -4.89 -2.03
CA GLY A 17 10.48 -6.13 -1.36
C GLY A 17 10.01 -7.24 -2.30
N PHE A 18 9.74 -6.93 -3.58
CA PHE A 18 9.43 -7.92 -4.62
C PHE A 18 10.40 -9.14 -4.67
N PRO A 19 11.73 -8.98 -4.44
CA PRO A 19 12.68 -10.08 -4.36
C PRO A 19 12.60 -10.92 -3.07
N HIS A 20 11.84 -10.48 -2.07
CA HIS A 20 11.72 -11.07 -0.73
C HIS A 20 10.36 -11.74 -0.49
N ILE A 21 9.41 -11.52 -1.40
CA ILE A 21 8.09 -12.18 -1.43
C ILE A 21 8.23 -13.71 -1.40
N GLY A 22 7.61 -14.35 -0.39
CA GLY A 22 7.63 -15.80 -0.20
C GLY A 22 8.87 -16.36 0.50
N LYS A 23 9.78 -15.51 1.02
CA LYS A 23 10.93 -15.98 1.85
C LYS A 23 10.57 -16.21 3.32
N HIS A 24 9.41 -15.77 3.78
CA HIS A 24 8.97 -15.89 5.19
C HIS A 24 8.30 -17.23 5.55
N GLY A 25 8.46 -18.27 4.72
CA GLY A 25 7.93 -19.62 5.02
C GLY A 25 6.39 -19.74 4.97
N GLY A 26 5.69 -18.68 4.53
CA GLY A 26 4.25 -18.63 4.36
C GLY A 26 3.76 -19.11 2.99
N ASN A 27 2.44 -19.05 2.77
CA ASN A 27 1.85 -19.31 1.47
C ASN A 27 2.20 -18.17 0.51
N LYS A 28 3.11 -18.43 -0.42
CA LYS A 28 3.60 -17.45 -1.42
C LYS A 28 2.47 -16.66 -2.11
N SER A 29 1.34 -17.28 -2.38
CA SER A 29 0.20 -16.60 -3.02
C SER A 29 -0.47 -15.58 -2.11
N TYR A 30 -0.50 -15.85 -0.80
CA TYR A 30 -1.03 -14.92 0.20
C TYR A 30 -0.10 -13.71 0.37
N ASP A 31 1.22 -13.94 0.43
CA ASP A 31 2.21 -12.86 0.55
C ASP A 31 2.11 -11.89 -0.65
N ILE A 32 2.07 -12.43 -1.87
CA ILE A 32 1.86 -11.64 -3.11
C ILE A 32 0.57 -10.82 -3.03
N PHE A 33 -0.52 -11.45 -2.55
CA PHE A 33 -1.80 -10.77 -2.43
C PHE A 33 -1.70 -9.59 -1.44
N THR A 34 -1.13 -9.81 -0.26
CA THR A 34 -0.98 -8.75 0.76
C THR A 34 -0.11 -7.59 0.26
N GLU A 35 0.94 -7.83 -0.51
CA GLU A 35 1.84 -6.76 -0.96
C GLU A 35 1.28 -5.98 -2.16
N ILE A 36 0.65 -6.67 -3.13
CA ILE A 36 0.22 -6.04 -4.39
C ILE A 36 -1.20 -5.51 -4.28
N SER A 37 -2.12 -6.26 -3.65
CA SER A 37 -3.54 -5.92 -3.66
C SER A 37 -3.86 -4.54 -3.09
N PRO A 38 -3.19 -4.02 -2.05
CA PRO A 38 -3.43 -2.65 -1.57
C PRO A 38 -3.36 -1.57 -2.65
N TYR A 39 -2.56 -1.79 -3.71
CA TYR A 39 -2.29 -0.86 -4.80
C TYR A 39 -2.98 -1.22 -6.12
N ILE A 40 -3.89 -2.20 -6.11
CA ILE A 40 -4.48 -2.71 -7.35
C ILE A 40 -5.36 -1.68 -8.05
N ASN A 41 -6.03 -0.80 -7.30
CA ASN A 41 -6.75 0.35 -7.84
C ASN A 41 -5.84 1.25 -8.68
N ASP A 42 -4.65 1.57 -8.17
CA ASP A 42 -3.67 2.42 -8.82
C ASP A 42 -3.08 1.76 -10.07
N ILE A 43 -2.75 0.47 -9.96
CA ILE A 43 -2.28 -0.33 -11.11
C ILE A 43 -3.34 -0.32 -12.21
N CYS A 44 -4.61 -0.59 -11.89
CA CYS A 44 -5.71 -0.55 -12.85
C CYS A 44 -5.94 0.86 -13.44
N ASN A 45 -5.74 1.91 -12.65
CA ASN A 45 -5.81 3.29 -13.11
C ASN A 45 -4.69 3.62 -14.11
N ILE A 46 -3.45 3.24 -13.82
CA ILE A 46 -2.30 3.40 -14.74
C ILE A 46 -2.57 2.66 -16.05
N ILE A 47 -2.95 1.39 -15.96
CA ILE A 47 -3.27 0.58 -17.15
C ILE A 47 -4.38 1.25 -17.94
N THR A 48 -5.38 1.83 -17.27
CA THR A 48 -6.46 2.56 -17.93
C THR A 48 -5.96 3.78 -18.69
N VAL A 49 -5.23 4.66 -18.01
CA VAL A 49 -4.80 5.96 -18.55
C VAL A 49 -3.72 5.81 -19.63
N VAL A 50 -2.83 4.84 -19.48
CA VAL A 50 -1.67 4.65 -20.36
C VAL A 50 -1.98 3.72 -21.53
N LEU A 51 -2.75 2.66 -21.31
CA LEU A 51 -2.95 1.57 -22.28
C LEU A 51 -4.39 1.47 -22.78
N THR A 52 -5.35 1.13 -21.91
CA THR A 52 -6.67 0.73 -22.41
C THR A 52 -7.46 1.88 -22.99
N LYS A 53 -7.39 3.06 -22.38
CA LYS A 53 -8.12 4.23 -22.87
C LYS A 53 -7.50 4.78 -24.17
N PRO A 54 -6.16 4.95 -24.31
CA PRO A 54 -5.59 5.45 -25.55
C PRO A 54 -5.64 4.47 -26.73
N TYR A 55 -5.42 3.17 -26.50
CA TYR A 55 -5.27 2.20 -27.60
C TYR A 55 -6.55 1.41 -27.92
N PHE A 56 -7.42 1.21 -26.93
CA PHE A 56 -8.60 0.35 -27.07
C PHE A 56 -9.93 1.07 -26.73
N ASN A 57 -9.87 2.36 -26.38
CA ASN A 57 -11.01 3.21 -26.05
C ASN A 57 -11.96 2.65 -24.97
N PHE A 58 -11.43 1.85 -24.02
CA PHE A 58 -12.18 1.40 -22.85
C PHE A 58 -11.42 1.70 -21.56
N SER A 59 -12.16 1.87 -20.46
CA SER A 59 -11.58 2.16 -19.14
C SER A 59 -11.80 0.98 -18.19
N ILE A 60 -10.73 0.35 -17.72
CA ILE A 60 -10.80 -0.69 -16.68
C ILE A 60 -11.19 -0.06 -15.35
N TYR A 61 -10.50 1.02 -14.99
CA TYR A 61 -10.74 1.81 -13.79
C TYR A 61 -11.19 3.21 -14.20
N ALA A 62 -12.49 3.45 -14.15
CA ALA A 62 -13.07 4.75 -14.49
C ALA A 62 -13.13 5.64 -13.25
N HIS A 63 -12.30 6.68 -13.17
CA HIS A 63 -12.34 7.67 -12.08
C HIS A 63 -13.73 8.31 -11.92
N SER A 64 -14.39 8.56 -13.06
CA SER A 64 -15.75 9.11 -13.13
C SER A 64 -16.65 8.14 -13.91
N PRO A 65 -17.17 7.09 -13.24
CA PRO A 65 -17.95 6.06 -13.90
C PRO A 65 -19.34 6.58 -14.29
N ILE A 66 -19.63 6.59 -15.59
CA ILE A 66 -20.89 7.09 -16.16
C ILE A 66 -22.01 6.05 -16.16
N ASN A 67 -21.65 4.76 -16.32
CA ASN A 67 -22.62 3.67 -16.48
C ASN A 67 -22.52 2.66 -15.34
N ILE A 68 -23.60 1.90 -15.10
CA ILE A 68 -23.65 0.90 -14.02
C ILE A 68 -22.52 -0.13 -14.10
N LYS A 69 -22.17 -0.58 -15.32
CA LYS A 69 -21.06 -1.51 -15.56
C LYS A 69 -19.72 -0.94 -15.05
N GLN A 70 -19.45 0.34 -15.29
CA GLN A 70 -18.22 0.99 -14.82
C GLN A 70 -18.22 1.15 -13.30
N LYS A 71 -19.37 1.46 -12.69
CA LYS A 71 -19.51 1.54 -11.24
C LYS A 71 -19.24 0.19 -10.57
N ILE A 72 -19.78 -0.90 -11.14
CA ILE A 72 -19.55 -2.27 -10.63
C ILE A 72 -18.07 -2.65 -10.74
N ILE A 73 -17.45 -2.44 -11.90
CA ILE A 73 -16.03 -2.77 -12.09
C ILE A 73 -15.14 -1.97 -11.14
N LYS A 74 -15.39 -0.65 -11.01
CA LYS A 74 -14.67 0.20 -10.05
C LYS A 74 -14.80 -0.35 -8.62
N ALA A 75 -16.04 -0.62 -8.19
CA ALA A 75 -16.31 -1.13 -6.84
C ALA A 75 -15.63 -2.48 -6.58
N LEU A 76 -15.57 -3.38 -7.56
CA LEU A 76 -14.85 -4.66 -7.43
C LEU A 76 -13.34 -4.45 -7.26
N ILE A 77 -12.76 -3.51 -8.01
CA ILE A 77 -11.33 -3.18 -7.89
C ILE A 77 -11.04 -2.55 -6.52
N ASP A 78 -11.88 -1.60 -6.09
CA ASP A 78 -11.75 -0.95 -4.77
C ASP A 78 -11.94 -1.96 -3.62
N MET A 79 -12.83 -2.94 -3.79
CA MET A 79 -13.02 -4.04 -2.85
C MET A 79 -11.76 -4.90 -2.72
N VAL A 80 -11.10 -5.24 -3.84
CA VAL A 80 -9.83 -6.00 -3.78
C VAL A 80 -8.73 -5.17 -3.10
N SER A 81 -8.67 -3.86 -3.39
CA SER A 81 -7.72 -2.94 -2.73
C SER A 81 -7.91 -2.91 -1.22
N THR A 82 -9.14 -2.69 -0.77
CA THR A 82 -9.48 -2.62 0.66
C THR A 82 -9.29 -3.96 1.36
N PHE A 83 -9.54 -5.09 0.69
CA PHE A 83 -9.22 -6.41 1.22
C PHE A 83 -7.71 -6.65 1.34
N GLY A 84 -6.91 -6.20 0.37
CA GLY A 84 -5.44 -6.23 0.46
C GLY A 84 -4.93 -5.43 1.66
N ILE A 85 -5.46 -4.23 1.89
CA ILE A 85 -5.12 -3.39 3.04
C ILE A 85 -5.46 -4.10 4.35
N ALA A 86 -6.68 -4.64 4.46
CA ALA A 86 -7.12 -5.35 5.66
C ALA A 86 -6.28 -6.62 5.93
N ALA A 87 -5.95 -7.38 4.89
CA ALA A 87 -5.11 -8.55 5.00
C ALA A 87 -3.69 -8.19 5.48
N THR A 88 -3.10 -7.13 4.92
CA THR A 88 -1.76 -6.64 5.34
C THR A 88 -1.75 -6.15 6.77
N ALA A 89 -2.78 -5.39 7.18
CA ALA A 89 -2.96 -4.94 8.56
C ALA A 89 -3.07 -6.12 9.54
N SER A 90 -3.86 -7.14 9.18
CA SER A 90 -4.02 -8.37 9.96
C SER A 90 -2.70 -9.15 10.08
N GLN A 91 -1.96 -9.30 8.98
CA GLN A 91 -0.66 -9.97 8.96
C GLN A 91 0.35 -9.28 9.90
N HIS A 92 0.42 -7.94 9.88
CA HIS A 92 1.29 -7.19 10.77
C HIS A 92 0.83 -7.26 12.23
N SER A 93 -0.49 -7.23 12.49
CA SER A 93 -1.04 -7.44 13.83
C SER A 93 -0.60 -8.79 14.42
N LEU A 94 -0.74 -9.87 13.64
CA LEU A 94 -0.35 -11.21 14.05
C LEU A 94 1.17 -11.36 14.20
N GLY A 95 1.94 -10.80 13.27
CA GLY A 95 3.40 -10.86 13.27
C GLY A 95 4.02 -10.21 14.51
N TYR A 96 3.50 -9.05 14.92
CA TYR A 96 3.96 -8.33 16.11
C TYR A 96 3.14 -8.63 17.38
N LYS A 97 2.12 -9.49 17.29
CA LYS A 97 1.15 -9.81 18.36
C LYS A 97 0.54 -8.54 18.98
N ASN A 98 0.23 -7.55 18.16
CA ASN A 98 -0.25 -6.26 18.61
C ASN A 98 -1.22 -5.64 17.60
N GLU A 99 -2.48 -5.48 18.03
CA GLU A 99 -3.56 -4.94 17.21
C GLU A 99 -3.31 -3.48 16.78
N LEU A 100 -2.68 -2.67 17.63
CA LEU A 100 -2.37 -1.27 17.33
C LEU A 100 -1.37 -1.18 16.17
N ILE A 101 -0.37 -2.08 16.11
CA ILE A 101 0.61 -2.10 15.01
C ILE A 101 -0.09 -2.41 13.68
N GLY A 102 -0.99 -3.39 13.68
CA GLY A 102 -1.80 -3.71 12.50
C GLY A 102 -2.70 -2.56 12.07
N LEU A 103 -3.38 -1.92 13.03
CA LEU A 103 -4.23 -0.75 12.77
C LEU A 103 -3.44 0.39 12.12
N ILE A 104 -2.27 0.72 12.66
CA ILE A 104 -1.43 1.80 12.10
C ILE A 104 -0.94 1.46 10.70
N LYS A 105 -0.51 0.22 10.43
CA LYS A 105 -0.15 -0.20 9.06
C LYS A 105 -1.34 -0.04 8.11
N GLY A 106 -2.52 -0.48 8.53
CA GLY A 106 -3.76 -0.34 7.75
C GLY A 106 -4.13 1.12 7.47
N ILE A 107 -3.99 2.01 8.45
CA ILE A 107 -4.21 3.47 8.28
C ILE A 107 -3.20 4.05 7.27
N CYS A 108 -1.92 3.71 7.40
CA CYS A 108 -0.88 4.19 6.46
C CYS A 108 -1.21 3.76 5.03
N LEU A 109 -1.51 2.47 4.82
CA LEU A 109 -1.88 1.96 3.49
C LEU A 109 -3.18 2.56 2.96
N THR A 110 -4.18 2.80 3.80
CA THR A 110 -5.42 3.47 3.39
C THR A 110 -5.15 4.90 2.92
N ILE A 111 -4.34 5.66 3.67
CA ILE A 111 -4.04 7.06 3.30
C ILE A 111 -3.16 7.11 2.05
N PHE A 112 -2.04 6.40 2.04
CA PHE A 112 -0.99 6.53 1.02
C PHE A 112 -1.18 5.60 -0.18
N GLY A 113 -1.79 4.43 0.01
CA GLY A 113 -2.03 3.45 -1.05
C GLY A 113 -3.43 3.48 -1.65
N PHE A 114 -4.39 4.18 -1.02
CA PHE A 114 -5.77 4.25 -1.53
C PHE A 114 -6.27 5.69 -1.73
N ILE A 115 -6.26 6.52 -0.68
CA ILE A 115 -6.88 7.86 -0.73
C ILE A 115 -6.05 8.86 -1.53
N ILE A 116 -4.77 9.06 -1.16
CA ILE A 116 -3.91 10.06 -1.81
C ILE A 116 -3.74 9.78 -3.31
N PRO A 117 -3.39 8.55 -3.74
CA PRO A 117 -3.28 8.23 -5.16
C PRO A 117 -4.55 8.56 -5.95
N GLU A 118 -5.73 8.18 -5.43
CA GLU A 118 -7.02 8.45 -6.08
C GLU A 118 -7.25 9.95 -6.29
N LEU A 119 -6.85 10.79 -5.33
CA LEU A 119 -7.02 12.24 -5.41
C LEU A 119 -6.01 12.92 -6.37
N ILE A 120 -4.75 12.48 -6.38
CA ILE A 120 -3.68 13.22 -7.07
C ILE A 120 -3.31 12.65 -8.45
N LEU A 121 -3.43 11.34 -8.64
CA LEU A 121 -2.82 10.67 -9.79
C LEU A 121 -3.50 11.10 -11.10
N ASN A 122 -4.82 11.03 -11.17
CA ASN A 122 -5.56 11.37 -12.39
C ASN A 122 -5.38 12.86 -12.80
N PRO A 123 -5.50 13.86 -11.89
CA PRO A 123 -5.19 15.25 -12.23
C PRO A 123 -3.76 15.49 -12.75
N ILE A 124 -2.76 14.80 -12.18
CA ILE A 124 -1.37 14.93 -12.62
C ILE A 124 -1.18 14.32 -14.00
N LEU A 125 -1.67 13.09 -14.21
CA LEU A 125 -1.50 12.37 -15.47
C LEU A 125 -2.23 13.04 -16.64
N HIS A 126 -3.34 13.75 -16.39
CA HIS A 126 -4.07 14.46 -17.43
C HIS A 126 -3.29 15.68 -18.00
N LYS A 127 -2.35 16.24 -17.23
CA LYS A 127 -1.49 17.36 -17.69
C LYS A 127 -0.38 16.90 -18.64
N ILE A 128 -0.07 15.61 -18.68
CA ILE A 128 1.03 15.05 -19.45
C ILE A 128 0.50 14.62 -20.83
N LYS A 129 1.12 15.08 -21.92
CA LYS A 129 0.67 14.74 -23.28
C LYS A 129 1.08 13.33 -23.73
N LYS A 130 2.30 12.89 -23.38
CA LYS A 130 2.89 11.64 -23.89
C LYS A 130 2.55 10.46 -22.97
N ASN A 131 2.02 9.37 -23.52
CA ASN A 131 1.57 8.20 -22.74
C ASN A 131 2.70 7.50 -21.98
N TYR A 132 3.90 7.38 -22.56
CA TYR A 132 5.04 6.80 -21.85
C TYR A 132 5.50 7.65 -20.65
N LEU A 133 5.41 8.99 -20.76
CA LEU A 133 5.70 9.88 -19.63
C LEU A 133 4.64 9.74 -18.53
N LYS A 134 3.37 9.55 -18.89
CA LYS A 134 2.32 9.24 -17.90
C LYS A 134 2.66 7.98 -17.11
N PHE A 135 3.10 6.93 -17.80
CA PHE A 135 3.50 5.68 -17.16
C PHE A 135 4.66 5.87 -16.18
N ILE A 136 5.74 6.54 -16.62
CA ILE A 136 6.91 6.81 -15.77
C ILE A 136 6.51 7.65 -14.55
N VAL A 137 5.78 8.75 -14.76
CA VAL A 137 5.35 9.62 -13.65
C VAL A 137 4.44 8.89 -12.69
N ALA A 138 3.53 8.05 -13.18
CA ALA A 138 2.64 7.29 -12.32
C ALA A 138 3.39 6.29 -11.44
N ILE A 139 4.34 5.55 -12.00
CA ILE A 139 5.20 4.63 -11.22
C ILE A 139 5.98 5.40 -10.16
N VAL A 140 6.57 6.54 -10.53
CA VAL A 140 7.33 7.38 -9.57
C VAL A 140 6.42 7.85 -8.42
N ILE A 141 5.20 8.29 -8.72
CA ILE A 141 4.26 8.74 -7.68
C ILE A 141 3.90 7.59 -6.74
N ILE A 142 3.51 6.43 -7.28
CA ILE A 142 3.17 5.25 -6.45
C ILE A 142 4.36 4.86 -5.57
N TYR A 143 5.55 4.80 -6.14
CA TYR A 143 6.77 4.49 -5.39
C TYR A 143 7.02 5.47 -4.24
N LEU A 144 6.88 6.78 -4.49
CA LEU A 144 7.07 7.79 -3.44
C LEU A 144 6.02 7.68 -2.34
N LEU A 145 4.77 7.36 -2.68
CA LEU A 145 3.69 7.17 -1.71
C LEU A 145 3.91 5.92 -0.86
N ASP A 146 4.26 4.79 -1.47
CA ASP A 146 4.58 3.54 -0.78
C ASP A 146 5.82 3.70 0.13
N PHE A 147 6.86 4.36 -0.37
CA PHE A 147 8.05 4.72 0.42
C PHE A 147 7.68 5.58 1.64
N THR A 148 6.86 6.61 1.44
CA THR A 148 6.43 7.50 2.53
C THR A 148 5.59 6.76 3.58
N SER A 149 4.66 5.91 3.13
CA SER A 149 3.84 5.05 3.98
C SER A 149 4.72 4.18 4.90
N ASN A 150 5.71 3.50 4.32
CA ASN A 150 6.61 2.63 5.06
C ASN A 150 7.55 3.39 6.00
N ILE A 151 8.02 4.58 5.64
CA ILE A 151 8.80 5.42 6.57
C ILE A 151 7.97 5.77 7.80
N ILE A 152 6.74 6.25 7.61
CA ILE A 152 5.86 6.65 8.72
C ILE A 152 5.59 5.45 9.63
N PHE A 153 5.29 4.29 9.04
CA PHE A 153 5.09 3.06 9.77
C PHE A 153 6.33 2.65 10.58
N CYS A 154 7.53 2.65 9.97
CA CYS A 154 8.76 2.29 10.67
C CYS A 154 9.11 3.25 11.81
N ILE A 155 8.88 4.57 11.63
CA ILE A 155 9.07 5.56 12.70
C ILE A 155 8.15 5.24 13.88
N PHE A 156 6.87 4.94 13.60
CA PHE A 156 5.92 4.53 14.63
C PHE A 156 6.38 3.27 15.36
N LEU A 157 6.74 2.22 14.62
CA LEU A 157 7.17 0.95 15.17
C LEU A 157 8.43 1.10 16.05
N SER A 158 9.40 1.90 15.61
CA SER A 158 10.61 2.16 16.40
C SER A 158 10.31 2.90 17.70
N ASN A 159 9.39 3.87 17.69
CA ASN A 159 9.02 4.59 18.92
C ASN A 159 8.21 3.70 19.87
N TYR A 160 7.33 2.87 19.33
CA TYR A 160 6.46 1.99 20.11
C TYR A 160 7.21 0.80 20.74
N THR A 161 8.29 0.33 20.10
CA THR A 161 9.13 -0.78 20.60
C THR A 161 10.34 -0.34 21.43
N ASN A 162 10.57 0.97 21.58
CA ASN A 162 11.59 1.55 22.46
C ASN A 162 11.06 2.25 23.76
N PRO A 163 9.98 1.83 24.47
CA PRO A 163 9.63 2.47 25.73
C PRO A 163 10.48 2.01 26.93
N SER A 164 11.30 0.95 26.83
CA SER A 164 11.85 0.27 28.01
C SER A 164 13.33 -0.11 27.92
N GLU A 165 14.20 0.78 27.44
CA GLU A 165 15.62 0.79 27.84
C GLU A 165 15.97 1.95 28.78
N ASN A 166 15.01 2.82 29.13
CA ASN A 166 15.26 4.00 29.98
C ASN A 166 14.38 4.11 31.24
N THR A 167 13.57 3.11 31.57
CA THR A 167 12.90 3.03 32.88
C THR A 167 12.99 1.61 33.38
N GLY A 168 13.97 1.38 34.26
CA GLY A 168 13.90 0.26 35.19
C GLY A 168 12.68 0.43 36.10
N GLU A 169 12.05 -0.69 36.43
CA GLU A 169 10.88 -0.83 37.32
C GLU A 169 9.60 -0.17 36.74
N ASP A 170 8.49 -0.87 36.50
CA ASP A 170 7.82 -1.76 37.44
C ASP A 170 6.92 -2.78 36.75
N LYS A 171 6.77 -3.91 37.44
CA LYS A 171 5.75 -4.94 37.20
C LYS A 171 4.36 -4.31 37.30
N LEU A 172 3.49 -4.61 36.34
CA LEU A 172 2.05 -4.65 36.61
C LEU A 172 1.40 -5.84 35.90
N THR A 173 1.17 -6.84 36.73
CA THR A 173 0.27 -7.98 36.58
C THR A 173 -1.12 -7.49 36.18
N TYR A 174 -1.69 -8.01 35.09
CA TYR A 174 -3.13 -7.89 34.86
C TYR A 174 -3.82 -9.10 35.50
N VAL A 175 -4.69 -8.81 36.47
CA VAL A 175 -5.75 -9.70 36.99
C VAL A 175 -6.89 -9.70 35.99
#